data_AF-A0A1V5VP18-F1
#
_entry.id   AF-A0A1V5VP18-F1
#
_cell.length_a   1.000
_cell.length_b   1.000
_cell.length_c   1.000
_cell.angle_alpha   90.00
_cell.angle_beta   90.00
_cell.angle_gamma   90.00
#
_symmetry.space_group_name_H-M   'P 1'
#
loop_
_entity.id
_entity.type
_entity.pdbx_description
1 polymer ?
#
loop_
_entity_poly.entity_id
_entity_poly.type
_entity_poly.pdbx_seq_one_letter_code
_entity_poly.pdbx_strand_id
1 'polypeptide(L)'
;MKQLASGISGAAPIWRKIILEFLKEKPVVDFQVPEEIVTAEVDEVSGYRSHDGFPTKTEYFISGTEPHEDDPVHLKMKVCKASGKIATPVDLARGDYEEKEYFVFKEDDPTASEGGPNRWQEAIDRWVSQQTDGKYHPPTQMCESENQIEVRINEPGDHSQVNKKFTVKIEPILVNEVVKIEILVDGQTKETFTSTPYERDLNLNEGTHTIKVRVHDNKGGLGEKEIKIGVNVPWDYVVPTPTPLPSPTVFTLSPTPTP
;
A
#
# COMPACT_ATOMS: atom_id res chain seq x y z
N MET A 1 22.52 70.04 20.16
CA MET A 1 22.58 68.70 20.78
C MET A 1 23.51 67.83 19.95
N LYS A 2 24.59 67.30 20.53
CA LYS A 2 25.41 66.28 19.85
C LYS A 2 24.62 64.96 19.94
N GLN A 3 24.05 64.50 18.83
CA GLN A 3 23.40 63.19 18.80
C GLN A 3 24.49 62.12 18.88
N LEU A 4 24.31 61.14 19.77
CA LEU A 4 25.13 59.92 19.74
C LEU A 4 24.88 59.23 18.40
N ALA A 5 25.94 58.98 17.63
CA ALA A 5 25.85 58.16 16.44
C ALA A 5 25.48 56.73 16.85
N SER A 6 24.45 56.15 16.22
CA SER A 6 24.08 54.74 16.42
C SER A 6 25.22 53.82 16.01
N GLY A 7 25.38 52.67 16.68
CA GLY A 7 26.39 51.66 16.35
C GLY A 7 26.36 51.22 14.88
N ILE A 8 25.18 51.21 14.27
CA ILE A 8 24.98 50.87 12.85
C ILE A 8 25.51 51.98 11.92
N SER A 9 25.35 53.25 12.29
CA SER A 9 25.73 54.41 11.46
C SER A 9 27.14 54.95 11.73
N GLY A 10 27.73 54.65 12.89
CA GLY A 10 29.04 55.14 13.30
C GLY A 10 30.10 54.05 13.36
N ALA A 11 29.94 53.08 14.26
CA ALA A 11 30.94 52.04 14.50
C ALA A 11 31.04 51.03 13.34
N ALA A 12 29.91 50.55 12.81
CA ALA A 12 29.92 49.54 11.75
C ALA A 12 30.61 50.01 10.45
N PRO A 13 30.43 51.24 9.95
CA PRO A 13 31.16 51.73 8.77
C PRO A 13 32.66 51.89 9.02
N ILE A 14 33.07 52.33 10.22
CA ILE A 14 34.49 52.44 10.59
C ILE A 14 35.13 51.05 10.65
N TRP A 15 34.48 50.11 11.34
CA TRP A 15 34.93 48.71 11.42
C TRP A 15 35.07 48.07 10.04
N ARG A 16 34.05 48.22 9.18
CA ARG A 16 34.09 47.72 7.79
C ARG A 16 35.29 48.28 7.01
N LYS A 17 35.57 49.59 7.12
CA LYS A 17 36.73 50.21 6.45
C LYS A 17 38.05 49.62 6.94
N ILE A 18 38.22 49.48 8.26
CA ILE A 18 39.43 48.92 8.87
C ILE A 18 39.63 47.45 8.44
N ILE A 19 38.58 46.63 8.52
CA ILE A 19 38.64 45.21 8.16
C ILE A 19 38.92 45.03 6.66
N LEU A 20 38.24 45.79 5.78
CA LEU A 20 38.51 45.69 4.35
C LEU A 20 39.95 46.09 4.00
N GLU A 21 40.50 47.14 4.64
CA GLU A 21 41.90 47.51 4.46
C GLU A 21 42.85 46.41 4.91
N PHE A 22 42.61 45.84 6.10
CA PHE A 22 43.41 44.76 6.66
C PHE A 22 43.41 43.47 5.80
N LEU A 23 42.28 43.18 5.14
CA LEU A 23 42.10 41.96 4.33
C LEU A 23 42.62 42.07 2.89
N LYS A 24 42.96 43.25 2.36
CA LYS A 24 43.34 43.46 0.94
C LYS A 24 44.44 42.53 0.43
N GLU A 25 45.42 42.23 1.28
CA GLU A 25 46.59 41.42 0.94
C GLU A 25 46.54 40.02 1.56
N LYS A 26 45.42 39.66 2.20
CA LYS A 26 45.24 38.33 2.78
C LYS A 26 44.64 37.40 1.73
N PRO A 27 45.11 36.15 1.62
CA PRO A 27 44.45 35.17 0.77
C PRO A 27 43.03 34.91 1.28
N VAL A 28 42.12 34.63 0.35
CA VAL A 28 40.81 34.08 0.71
C VAL A 28 41.06 32.69 1.28
N VAL A 29 40.60 32.46 2.51
CA VAL A 29 40.63 31.15 3.16
C VAL A 29 39.21 30.63 3.17
N ASP A 30 38.96 29.59 2.37
CA ASP A 30 37.65 28.94 2.36
C ASP A 30 37.44 28.16 3.66
N PHE A 31 36.22 28.22 4.18
CA PHE A 31 35.83 27.43 5.34
C PHE A 31 35.84 25.95 4.95
N GLN A 32 36.76 25.19 5.52
CA GLN A 32 36.79 23.74 5.36
C GLN A 32 35.67 23.16 6.22
N VAL A 33 34.72 22.48 5.59
CA VAL A 33 33.66 21.76 6.29
C VAL A 33 34.33 20.66 7.12
N PRO A 34 34.10 20.60 8.45
CA PRO A 34 34.67 19.56 9.29
C PRO A 34 34.26 18.16 8.83
N GLU A 35 35.12 17.16 9.02
CA GLU A 35 34.85 15.76 8.60
C GLU A 35 33.60 15.16 9.27
N GLU A 36 33.26 15.64 10.47
CA GLU A 36 32.07 15.20 11.21
C GLU A 36 30.77 15.86 10.72
N ILE A 37 30.83 16.79 9.75
CA ILE A 37 29.65 17.42 9.17
C ILE A 37 29.27 16.72 7.87
N VAL A 38 28.06 16.16 7.86
CA VAL A 38 27.47 15.47 6.71
C VAL A 38 26.28 16.26 6.18
N THR A 39 25.85 15.93 4.96
CA THR A 39 24.63 16.50 4.36
C THR A 39 23.58 15.42 4.15
N ALA A 40 22.32 15.76 4.35
CA ALA A 40 21.19 14.90 4.03
C ALA A 40 20.07 15.68 3.35
N GLU A 41 19.32 15.01 2.46
CA GLU A 41 18.08 15.53 1.92
C GLU A 41 16.95 15.27 2.91
N VAL A 42 16.28 16.35 3.29
CA VAL A 42 15.15 16.35 4.20
C VAL A 42 13.91 16.92 3.52
N ASP A 43 12.75 16.49 3.98
CA ASP A 43 11.47 17.08 3.63
C ASP A 43 11.44 18.57 3.99
N GLU A 44 10.93 19.39 3.07
CA GLU A 44 10.93 20.85 3.24
C GLU A 44 10.01 21.32 4.37
N VAL A 45 8.94 20.57 4.68
CA VAL A 45 7.92 20.93 5.66
C VAL A 45 8.31 20.44 7.05
N SER A 46 8.65 19.16 7.20
CA SER A 46 8.87 18.53 8.50
C SER A 46 10.34 18.54 8.94
N GLY A 47 11.27 18.56 7.99
CA GLY A 47 12.70 18.36 8.25
C GLY A 47 13.09 16.91 8.51
N TYR A 48 12.19 15.93 8.38
CA TYR A 48 12.51 14.50 8.40
C TYR A 48 13.16 14.06 7.09
N ARG A 49 13.63 12.81 7.01
CA ARG A 49 14.32 12.31 5.82
C ARG A 49 13.43 12.41 4.59
N SER A 50 13.98 12.87 3.45
CA SER A 50 13.28 12.90 2.17
C SER A 50 12.50 11.61 1.88
N HIS A 51 11.21 11.72 1.60
CA HIS A 51 10.32 10.59 1.33
C HIS A 51 9.16 10.98 0.39
N ASP A 52 8.42 9.98 -0.10
CA ASP A 52 7.14 10.12 -0.82
C ASP A 52 7.09 11.01 -2.09
N GLY A 53 8.24 11.52 -2.51
CA GLY A 53 8.39 12.46 -3.64
C GLY A 53 8.00 13.89 -3.29
N PHE A 54 7.96 14.26 -2.00
CA PHE A 54 7.70 15.62 -1.56
C PHE A 54 8.87 16.56 -1.87
N PRO A 55 8.66 17.89 -1.87
CA PRO A 55 9.74 18.87 -2.00
C PRO A 55 10.80 18.67 -0.92
N THR A 56 12.07 18.71 -1.32
CA THR A 56 13.20 18.47 -0.43
C THR A 56 14.16 19.64 -0.39
N LYS A 57 14.93 19.72 0.69
CA LYS A 57 16.08 20.60 0.83
C LYS A 57 17.27 19.83 1.39
N THR A 58 18.47 20.25 1.04
CA THR A 58 19.70 19.70 1.62
C THR A 58 20.06 20.49 2.88
N GLU A 59 20.22 19.78 4.00
CA GLU A 59 20.63 20.35 5.29
C GLU A 59 21.94 19.72 5.77
N TYR A 60 22.65 20.42 6.66
CA TYR A 60 23.91 19.96 7.27
C TYR A 60 23.66 19.39 8.67
N PHE A 61 24.31 18.27 8.98
CA PHE A 61 24.16 17.55 10.25
C PHE A 61 25.52 17.19 10.82
N ILE A 62 25.57 16.99 12.13
CA ILE A 62 26.65 16.22 12.74
C ILE A 62 26.43 14.75 12.34
N SER A 63 27.49 14.06 11.95
CA SER A 63 27.44 12.65 11.55
C SER A 63 26.73 11.81 12.61
N GLY A 64 25.67 11.10 12.22
CA GLY A 64 24.84 10.26 13.09
C GLY A 64 23.69 11.01 13.79
N THR A 65 23.48 12.28 13.47
CA THR A 65 22.31 13.07 13.94
C THR A 65 21.33 13.39 12.81
N GLU A 66 21.64 13.01 11.57
CA GLU A 66 20.70 13.15 10.47
C GLU A 66 19.41 12.35 10.74
N PRO A 67 18.24 12.83 10.28
CA PRO A 67 16.98 12.12 10.52
C PRO A 67 16.99 10.78 9.79
N HIS A 68 16.60 9.73 10.52
CA HIS A 68 16.48 8.36 10.01
C HIS A 68 15.08 7.76 10.22
N GLU A 69 14.28 8.36 11.08
CA GLU A 69 12.93 7.91 11.37
C GLU A 69 11.96 8.32 10.25
N ASP A 70 10.87 7.57 10.14
CA ASP A 70 9.76 7.93 9.28
C ASP A 70 9.14 9.25 9.73
N ASP A 71 8.71 10.07 8.79
CA ASP A 71 8.10 11.37 9.06
C ASP A 71 6.69 11.20 9.66
N PRO A 72 6.43 11.63 10.91
CA PRO A 72 5.10 11.56 11.50
C PRO A 72 4.25 12.80 11.18
N VAL A 73 4.82 13.83 10.56
CA VAL A 73 4.22 15.15 10.35
C VAL A 73 3.72 15.33 8.92
N HIS A 74 4.55 15.08 7.92
CA HIS A 74 4.17 15.21 6.50
C HIS A 74 3.90 13.81 5.94
N LEU A 75 2.66 13.51 5.58
CA LEU A 75 2.26 12.15 5.24
C LEU A 75 1.60 12.06 3.87
N LYS A 76 1.94 11.01 3.14
CA LYS A 76 1.19 10.59 1.95
C LYS A 76 0.20 9.47 2.32
N MET A 77 -1.02 9.85 2.65
CA MET A 77 -2.04 8.90 3.08
C MET A 77 -2.80 8.29 1.89
N LYS A 78 -3.08 6.99 1.97
CA LYS A 78 -3.97 6.29 1.03
C LYS A 78 -5.40 6.42 1.50
N VAL A 79 -6.22 7.16 0.75
CA VAL A 79 -7.62 7.40 1.06
C VAL A 79 -8.50 6.76 -0.01
N CYS A 80 -9.68 6.26 0.36
CA CYS A 80 -10.58 5.69 -0.65
C CYS A 80 -11.23 6.81 -1.48
N LYS A 81 -11.41 6.53 -2.78
CA LYS A 81 -12.00 7.49 -3.73
C LYS A 81 -13.45 7.87 -3.39
N ALA A 82 -14.17 6.98 -2.71
CA ALA A 82 -15.61 7.15 -2.46
C ALA A 82 -15.92 8.17 -1.34
N SER A 83 -15.14 8.18 -0.26
CA SER A 83 -15.43 9.00 0.93
C SER A 83 -14.29 9.89 1.40
N GLY A 84 -13.08 9.73 0.85
CA GLY A 84 -11.89 10.45 1.31
C GLY A 84 -11.41 10.06 2.72
N LYS A 85 -11.99 9.02 3.31
CA LYS A 85 -11.52 8.39 4.56
C LYS A 85 -10.31 7.48 4.28
N ILE A 86 -9.64 6.97 5.32
CA ILE A 86 -8.48 6.07 5.19
C ILE A 86 -8.89 4.79 4.45
N ALA A 87 -8.14 4.41 3.42
CA ALA A 87 -8.41 3.21 2.63
C ALA A 87 -8.24 1.94 3.47
N THR A 88 -9.20 1.03 3.38
CA THR A 88 -9.14 -0.28 4.05
C THR A 88 -8.16 -1.22 3.32
N PRO A 89 -7.71 -2.32 3.95
CA PRO A 89 -6.91 -3.34 3.25
C PRO A 89 -7.58 -3.86 1.97
N VAL A 90 -8.91 -3.91 1.93
CA VAL A 90 -9.71 -4.32 0.78
C VAL A 90 -9.64 -3.28 -0.34
N ASP A 91 -9.78 -1.98 -0.01
CA ASP A 91 -9.63 -0.89 -0.97
C ASP A 91 -8.23 -0.89 -1.58
N LEU A 92 -7.20 -1.10 -0.76
CA LEU A 92 -5.82 -1.24 -1.20
C LEU A 92 -5.65 -2.44 -2.13
N ALA A 93 -6.28 -3.57 -1.80
CA ALA A 93 -6.19 -4.79 -2.60
C ALA A 93 -6.85 -4.67 -3.97
N ARG A 94 -7.91 -3.85 -4.08
CA ARG A 94 -8.63 -3.55 -5.33
C ARG A 94 -8.03 -2.42 -6.14
N GLY A 95 -7.17 -1.58 -5.53
CA GLY A 95 -6.69 -0.35 -6.15
C GLY A 95 -7.71 0.80 -6.11
N ASP A 96 -8.70 0.71 -5.20
CA ASP A 96 -9.79 1.68 -5.02
C ASP A 96 -9.41 2.82 -4.07
N TYR A 97 -8.15 3.24 -4.14
CA TYR A 97 -7.61 4.33 -3.33
C TYR A 97 -6.91 5.39 -4.19
N GLU A 98 -6.68 6.54 -3.59
CA GLU A 98 -5.83 7.60 -4.09
C GLU A 98 -4.88 8.04 -2.98
N GLU A 99 -3.72 8.54 -3.37
CA GLU A 99 -2.72 9.07 -2.43
C GLU A 99 -2.91 10.57 -2.29
N LYS A 100 -3.06 11.05 -1.06
CA LYS A 100 -3.20 12.46 -0.74
C LYS A 100 -2.21 12.88 0.32
N GLU A 101 -1.72 14.10 0.16
CA GLU A 101 -0.83 14.77 1.09
C GLU A 101 -1.62 15.30 2.28
N TYR A 102 -1.11 15.06 3.48
CA TYR A 102 -1.66 15.57 4.73
C TYR A 102 -0.58 15.96 5.72
N PHE A 103 -0.93 16.86 6.63
CA PHE A 103 -0.12 17.25 7.78
C PHE A 103 -0.76 16.74 9.07
N VAL A 104 0.02 16.06 9.90
CA VAL A 104 -0.38 15.56 11.22
C VAL A 104 0.48 16.24 12.27
N PHE A 105 -0.15 17.00 13.16
CA PHE A 105 0.54 17.66 14.26
C PHE A 105 0.15 17.02 15.58
N LYS A 106 1.10 16.31 16.18
CA LYS A 106 0.93 15.64 17.47
C LYS A 106 2.06 16.05 18.40
N GLU A 107 1.70 16.47 19.60
CA GLU A 107 2.65 16.97 20.57
C GLU A 107 2.20 16.63 21.99
N ASP A 108 3.14 16.27 22.86
CA ASP A 108 2.88 16.02 24.27
C ASP A 108 3.29 17.24 25.10
N ASP A 109 2.43 17.70 26.01
CA ASP A 109 2.76 18.82 26.90
C ASP A 109 3.61 18.33 28.08
N PRO A 110 4.92 18.60 28.13
CA PRO A 110 5.79 18.11 29.21
C PRO A 110 5.55 18.85 30.54
N THR A 111 4.75 19.91 30.53
CA THR A 111 4.42 20.72 31.71
C THR A 111 3.07 20.38 32.31
N ALA A 112 2.31 19.49 31.67
CA ALA A 112 1.04 19.01 32.19
C ALA A 112 1.25 18.18 33.47
N SER A 113 0.41 18.39 34.48
CA SER A 113 0.34 17.50 35.65
C SER A 113 -0.12 16.11 35.22
N GLU A 114 0.23 15.06 35.97
CA GLU A 114 -0.26 13.70 35.71
C GLU A 114 -1.79 13.66 35.62
N GLY A 115 -2.33 13.14 34.51
CA GLY A 115 -3.77 13.13 34.22
C GLY A 115 -4.38 14.51 33.89
N GLY A 116 -3.56 15.55 33.76
CA GLY A 116 -3.95 16.89 33.34
C GLY A 116 -4.13 17.01 31.82
N PRO A 117 -4.78 18.09 31.35
CA PRO A 117 -5.00 18.30 29.92
C PRO A 117 -3.70 18.63 29.20
N ASN A 118 -3.53 18.09 27.98
CA ASN A 118 -2.45 18.45 27.08
C ASN A 118 -2.79 19.77 26.37
N ARG A 119 -2.35 20.88 26.95
CA ARG A 119 -2.71 22.22 26.46
C ARG A 119 -2.02 22.56 25.14
N TRP A 120 -0.89 21.94 24.85
CA TRP A 120 -0.15 22.13 23.61
C TRP A 120 -0.94 21.52 22.46
N GLN A 121 -1.37 20.27 22.60
CA GLN A 121 -2.25 19.62 21.61
C GLN A 121 -3.56 20.39 21.43
N GLU A 122 -4.21 20.85 22.50
CA GLU A 122 -5.45 21.64 22.38
C GLU A 122 -5.26 22.93 21.57
N ALA A 123 -4.11 23.60 21.72
CA ALA A 123 -3.79 24.80 20.98
C ALA A 123 -3.51 24.49 19.50
N ILE A 124 -2.77 23.41 19.24
CA ILE A 124 -2.49 22.90 17.89
C ILE A 124 -3.80 22.53 17.19
N ASP A 125 -4.66 21.72 17.81
CA ASP A 125 -5.95 21.30 17.25
C ASP A 125 -6.83 22.52 16.93
N ARG A 126 -6.86 23.51 17.83
CA ARG A 126 -7.60 24.76 17.60
C ARG A 126 -7.05 25.54 16.41
N TRP A 127 -5.73 25.60 16.24
CA TRP A 127 -5.10 26.26 15.11
C TRP A 127 -5.33 25.48 13.80
N VAL A 128 -5.20 24.15 13.82
CA VAL A 128 -5.48 23.25 12.70
C VAL A 128 -6.93 23.42 12.22
N SER A 129 -7.88 23.47 13.15
CA SER A 129 -9.32 23.65 12.83
C SER A 129 -9.64 24.94 12.06
N GLN A 130 -8.75 25.95 12.13
CA GLN A 130 -8.90 27.22 11.42
C GLN A 130 -8.27 27.21 10.02
N GLN A 131 -7.51 26.18 9.67
CA GLN A 131 -6.86 26.09 8.36
C GLN A 131 -7.90 25.78 7.27
N THR A 132 -7.80 26.48 6.14
CA THR A 132 -8.72 26.29 5.01
C THR A 132 -8.28 25.20 4.04
N ASP A 133 -6.98 24.88 4.02
CA ASP A 133 -6.43 23.83 3.17
C ASP A 133 -6.76 22.45 3.75
N GLY A 134 -7.28 21.56 2.92
CA GLY A 134 -7.67 20.19 3.28
C GLY A 134 -6.50 19.34 3.77
N LYS A 135 -5.25 19.67 3.41
CA LYS A 135 -4.05 18.97 3.89
C LYS A 135 -3.92 18.97 5.42
N TYR A 136 -4.44 20.00 6.08
CA TYR A 136 -4.43 20.11 7.55
C TYR A 136 -5.51 19.27 8.24
N HIS A 137 -6.41 18.65 7.47
CA HIS A 137 -7.54 17.87 8.00
C HIS A 137 -7.41 16.40 7.60
N PRO A 138 -6.40 15.67 8.10
CA PRO A 138 -6.21 14.26 7.80
C PRO A 138 -7.43 13.44 8.27
N PRO A 139 -7.91 12.50 7.44
CA PRO A 139 -8.97 11.59 7.87
C PRO A 139 -8.44 10.66 8.96
N THR A 140 -9.26 10.41 9.98
CA THR A 140 -8.94 9.50 11.09
C THR A 140 -9.75 8.21 11.05
N GLN A 141 -10.82 8.19 10.27
CA GLN A 141 -11.70 7.04 10.13
C GLN A 141 -11.36 6.25 8.89
N MET A 142 -11.61 4.94 8.95
CA MET A 142 -11.52 4.04 7.79
C MET A 142 -12.76 4.19 6.89
N CYS A 143 -12.61 3.84 5.62
CA CYS A 143 -13.73 3.79 4.69
C CYS A 143 -14.75 2.72 5.08
N GLU A 144 -16.03 3.05 4.92
CA GLU A 144 -17.15 2.13 5.07
C GLU A 144 -17.50 1.59 3.69
N SER A 145 -16.96 0.43 3.32
CA SER A 145 -17.33 -0.28 2.09
C SER A 145 -18.34 -1.40 2.39
N GLU A 146 -19.35 -1.58 1.55
CA GLU A 146 -20.36 -2.64 1.73
C GLU A 146 -19.76 -4.05 1.55
N ASN A 147 -18.76 -4.20 0.69
CA ASN A 147 -18.07 -5.47 0.47
C ASN A 147 -16.62 -5.40 0.97
N GLN A 148 -16.43 -5.71 2.26
CA GLN A 148 -15.14 -5.67 2.97
C GLN A 148 -14.37 -7.00 2.91
N ILE A 149 -14.62 -7.82 1.89
CA ILE A 149 -13.89 -9.08 1.71
C ILE A 149 -13.40 -9.15 0.27
N GLU A 150 -12.09 -9.31 0.12
CA GLU A 150 -11.40 -9.61 -1.11
C GLU A 150 -10.67 -10.95 -0.94
N VAL A 151 -10.69 -11.79 -1.98
CA VAL A 151 -10.10 -13.12 -1.92
C VAL A 151 -9.08 -13.26 -3.04
N ARG A 152 -7.82 -13.50 -2.68
CA ARG A 152 -6.75 -13.80 -3.63
C ARG A 152 -6.41 -15.28 -3.61
N ILE A 153 -6.22 -15.84 -4.79
CA ILE A 153 -5.71 -17.19 -4.97
C ILE A 153 -4.31 -17.01 -5.55
N ASN A 154 -3.30 -17.17 -4.71
CA ASN A 154 -1.91 -16.92 -5.08
C ASN A 154 -1.36 -18.09 -5.91
N GLU A 155 -1.81 -19.29 -5.59
CA GLU A 155 -1.50 -20.51 -6.35
C GLU A 155 -2.75 -21.42 -6.36
N PRO A 156 -3.07 -22.10 -7.46
CA PRO A 156 -2.56 -21.84 -8.81
C PRO A 156 -3.10 -20.52 -9.38
N GLY A 157 -2.41 -19.96 -10.37
CA GLY A 157 -2.89 -18.76 -11.07
C GLY A 157 -4.11 -19.04 -11.95
N ASP A 158 -4.89 -18.01 -12.25
CA ASP A 158 -5.99 -18.13 -13.22
C ASP A 158 -5.47 -18.50 -14.61
N HIS A 159 -6.21 -19.36 -15.31
CA HIS A 159 -5.84 -19.92 -16.61
C HIS A 159 -4.50 -20.68 -16.63
N SER A 160 -4.08 -21.23 -15.50
CA SER A 160 -2.84 -22.02 -15.42
C SER A 160 -3.06 -23.50 -15.73
N GLN A 161 -1.98 -24.17 -16.16
CA GLN A 161 -1.90 -25.62 -16.24
C GLN A 161 -1.14 -26.16 -15.02
N VAL A 162 -1.74 -27.12 -14.32
CA VAL A 162 -1.20 -27.73 -13.11
C VAL A 162 -1.08 -29.25 -13.27
N ASN A 163 -0.23 -29.87 -12.45
CA ASN A 163 -0.15 -31.32 -12.37
C ASN A 163 -1.37 -31.90 -11.66
N LYS A 164 -1.57 -33.22 -11.78
CA LYS A 164 -2.63 -33.97 -11.08
C LYS A 164 -2.75 -33.65 -9.58
N LYS A 165 -1.61 -33.52 -8.89
CA LYS A 165 -1.52 -33.08 -7.50
C LYS A 165 -0.89 -31.69 -7.47
N PHE A 166 -1.56 -30.73 -6.86
CA PHE A 166 -1.10 -29.33 -6.78
C PHE A 166 -1.61 -28.68 -5.50
N THR A 167 -0.96 -27.59 -5.08
CA THR A 167 -1.32 -26.84 -3.88
C THR A 167 -2.16 -25.63 -4.25
N VAL A 168 -3.23 -25.39 -3.49
CA VAL A 168 -4.02 -24.17 -3.55
C VAL A 168 -3.66 -23.31 -2.35
N LYS A 169 -3.17 -22.09 -2.59
CA LYS A 169 -2.81 -21.10 -1.58
C LYS A 169 -3.75 -19.91 -1.66
N ILE A 170 -4.43 -19.64 -0.54
CA ILE A 170 -5.47 -18.63 -0.46
C ILE A 170 -5.02 -17.53 0.49
N GLU A 171 -5.20 -16.29 0.06
CA GLU A 171 -4.97 -15.11 0.87
C GLU A 171 -6.29 -14.33 1.00
N PRO A 172 -6.99 -14.46 2.13
CA PRO A 172 -8.17 -13.66 2.42
C PRO A 172 -7.73 -12.26 2.88
N ILE A 173 -8.29 -11.21 2.26
CA ILE A 173 -8.04 -9.81 2.60
C ILE A 173 -9.36 -9.18 3.02
N LEU A 174 -9.47 -8.79 4.29
CA LEU A 174 -10.71 -8.30 4.88
C LEU A 174 -10.41 -7.44 6.10
N VAL A 175 -11.40 -6.64 6.50
CA VAL A 175 -11.33 -5.78 7.70
C VAL A 175 -11.67 -6.56 8.97
N ASN A 176 -12.59 -7.53 8.85
CA ASN A 176 -13.06 -8.37 9.96
C ASN A 176 -12.24 -9.67 10.07
N GLU A 177 -12.56 -10.51 11.05
CA GLU A 177 -11.87 -11.79 11.24
C GLU A 177 -12.47 -12.89 10.36
N VAL A 178 -11.61 -13.75 9.80
CA VAL A 178 -12.02 -14.93 9.03
C VAL A 178 -12.64 -15.97 9.97
N VAL A 179 -13.85 -16.42 9.65
CA VAL A 179 -14.53 -17.52 10.37
C VAL A 179 -14.40 -18.84 9.62
N LYS A 180 -14.57 -18.80 8.29
CA LYS A 180 -14.61 -20.01 7.46
C LYS A 180 -14.15 -19.71 6.04
N ILE A 181 -13.29 -20.56 5.49
CA ILE A 181 -12.96 -20.57 4.06
C ILE A 181 -13.39 -21.90 3.46
N GLU A 182 -14.03 -21.90 2.31
CA GLU A 182 -14.44 -23.11 1.58
C GLU A 182 -13.83 -23.12 0.19
N ILE A 183 -13.21 -24.24 -0.19
CA ILE A 183 -12.78 -24.50 -1.57
C ILE A 183 -13.83 -25.38 -2.23
N LEU A 184 -14.38 -24.90 -3.34
CA LEU A 184 -15.29 -25.63 -4.21
C LEU A 184 -14.57 -25.93 -5.53
N VAL A 185 -14.66 -27.18 -5.98
CA VAL A 185 -14.18 -27.60 -7.30
C VAL A 185 -15.39 -28.06 -8.12
N ASP A 186 -15.59 -27.43 -9.27
CA ASP A 186 -16.74 -27.67 -10.17
C ASP A 186 -18.09 -27.59 -9.44
N GLY A 187 -18.19 -26.64 -8.50
CA GLY A 187 -19.39 -26.40 -7.68
C GLY A 187 -19.55 -27.32 -6.47
N GLN A 188 -18.67 -28.30 -6.26
CA GLN A 188 -18.70 -29.18 -5.07
C GLN A 188 -17.67 -28.74 -4.02
N THR A 189 -18.10 -28.55 -2.77
CA THR A 189 -17.18 -28.28 -1.65
C THR A 189 -16.22 -29.45 -1.46
N LYS A 190 -14.92 -29.15 -1.52
CA LYS A 190 -13.83 -30.12 -1.30
C LYS A 190 -13.20 -29.97 0.07
N GLU A 191 -12.94 -28.74 0.49
CA GLU A 191 -12.19 -28.45 1.71
C GLU A 191 -12.76 -27.23 2.42
N THR A 192 -12.58 -27.21 3.73
CA THR A 192 -12.97 -26.10 4.60
C THR A 192 -11.84 -25.78 5.57
N PHE A 193 -11.54 -24.50 5.77
CA PHE A 193 -10.58 -24.02 6.75
C PHE A 193 -11.26 -23.13 7.78
N THR A 194 -10.81 -23.25 9.02
CA THR A 194 -11.22 -22.41 10.15
C THR A 194 -10.03 -21.73 10.82
N SER A 195 -8.79 -22.06 10.42
CA SER A 195 -7.56 -21.49 10.95
C SER A 195 -6.45 -21.50 9.89
N THR A 196 -5.43 -20.68 10.08
CA THR A 196 -4.23 -20.62 9.22
C THR A 196 -3.35 -21.86 9.41
N PRO A 197 -2.49 -22.20 8.42
CA PRO A 197 -2.37 -21.60 7.08
C PRO A 197 -3.51 -22.01 6.15
N TYR A 198 -3.93 -21.11 5.26
CA TYR A 198 -4.99 -21.35 4.26
C TYR A 198 -4.43 -21.97 2.98
N GLU A 199 -3.80 -23.13 3.14
CA GLU A 199 -3.17 -23.87 2.05
C GLU A 199 -3.60 -25.33 2.05
N ARG A 200 -3.85 -25.90 0.87
CA ARG A 200 -4.18 -27.33 0.74
C ARG A 200 -3.77 -27.93 -0.60
N ASP A 201 -3.24 -29.14 -0.52
CA ASP A 201 -3.03 -30.00 -1.68
C ASP A 201 -4.37 -30.56 -2.18
N LEU A 202 -4.66 -30.35 -3.45
CA LEU A 202 -5.76 -31.00 -4.16
C LEU A 202 -5.23 -32.06 -5.13
N ASN A 203 -6.07 -33.06 -5.38
CA ASN A 203 -5.83 -34.10 -6.37
C ASN A 203 -7.08 -34.22 -7.25
N LEU A 204 -6.95 -33.78 -8.50
CA LEU A 204 -8.06 -33.73 -9.47
C LEU A 204 -7.75 -34.61 -10.68
N ASN A 205 -8.80 -35.01 -11.40
CA ASN A 205 -8.63 -35.79 -12.62
C ASN A 205 -8.11 -34.89 -13.76
N GLU A 206 -7.64 -35.52 -14.83
CA GLU A 206 -7.24 -34.78 -16.03
C GLU A 206 -8.45 -34.08 -16.65
N GLY A 207 -8.28 -32.80 -17.00
CA GLY A 207 -9.33 -31.98 -17.57
C GLY A 207 -9.31 -30.55 -17.08
N THR A 208 -10.29 -29.77 -17.54
CA THR A 208 -10.49 -28.39 -17.12
C THR A 208 -11.38 -28.35 -15.88
N HIS A 209 -10.94 -27.62 -14.86
CA HIS A 209 -11.63 -27.49 -13.58
C HIS A 209 -11.81 -26.03 -13.18
N THR A 210 -12.90 -25.76 -12.48
CA THR A 210 -13.19 -24.44 -11.91
C THR A 210 -13.00 -24.50 -10.40
N ILE A 211 -12.08 -23.68 -9.87
CA ILE A 211 -11.84 -23.56 -8.43
C ILE A 211 -12.50 -22.28 -7.95
N LYS A 212 -13.45 -22.41 -7.04
CA LYS A 212 -14.10 -21.30 -6.35
C LYS A 212 -13.75 -21.33 -4.87
N VAL A 213 -13.32 -20.19 -4.36
CA VAL A 213 -13.04 -19.98 -2.93
C VAL A 213 -14.10 -19.06 -2.36
N ARG A 214 -14.70 -19.47 -1.23
CA ARG A 214 -15.62 -18.64 -0.44
C ARG A 214 -15.01 -18.33 0.91
N VAL A 215 -15.06 -17.07 1.32
CA VAL A 215 -14.55 -16.60 2.61
C VAL A 215 -15.70 -15.96 3.38
N HIS A 216 -15.91 -16.42 4.61
CA HIS A 216 -16.88 -15.87 5.56
C HIS A 216 -16.17 -15.18 6.71
N ASP A 217 -16.67 -14.01 7.10
CA ASP A 217 -16.18 -13.26 8.26
C ASP A 217 -17.09 -13.42 9.50
N ASN A 218 -16.67 -12.82 10.62
CA ASN A 218 -17.41 -12.84 11.89
C ASN A 218 -18.62 -11.88 11.95
N LYS A 219 -18.84 -11.07 10.91
CA LYS A 219 -20.00 -10.17 10.76
C LYS A 219 -21.04 -10.70 9.77
N GLY A 220 -20.84 -11.91 9.24
CA GLY A 220 -21.74 -12.53 8.27
C GLY A 220 -21.48 -12.10 6.82
N GLY A 221 -20.39 -11.37 6.55
CA GLY A 221 -19.91 -11.06 5.23
C GLY A 221 -19.46 -12.31 4.47
N LEU A 222 -19.62 -12.27 3.15
CA LEU A 222 -19.23 -13.32 2.21
C LEU A 222 -18.46 -12.72 1.04
N GLY A 223 -17.23 -13.18 0.84
CA GLY A 223 -16.43 -12.89 -0.35
C GLY A 223 -16.19 -14.16 -1.16
N GLU A 224 -16.16 -14.05 -2.48
CA GLU A 224 -15.88 -15.17 -3.37
C GLU A 224 -14.85 -14.81 -4.43
N LYS A 225 -14.01 -15.78 -4.81
CA LYS A 225 -13.12 -15.69 -5.98
C LYS A 225 -13.17 -17.00 -6.74
N GLU A 226 -13.17 -16.91 -8.06
CA GLU A 226 -13.15 -18.07 -8.95
C GLU A 226 -11.96 -17.95 -9.90
N ILE A 227 -11.33 -19.09 -10.18
CA ILE A 227 -10.29 -19.25 -11.21
C ILE A 227 -10.56 -20.52 -12.01
N LYS A 228 -10.09 -20.53 -13.25
CA LYS A 228 -10.16 -21.68 -14.14
C LYS A 228 -8.77 -22.26 -14.38
N ILE A 229 -8.63 -23.57 -14.26
CA ILE A 229 -7.35 -24.26 -14.45
C ILE A 229 -7.49 -25.49 -15.35
N GLY A 230 -6.39 -25.91 -15.94
CA GLY A 230 -6.27 -27.20 -16.63
C GLY A 230 -5.36 -28.16 -15.85
N VAL A 231 -5.83 -29.37 -15.57
CA VAL A 231 -5.08 -30.39 -14.85
C VAL A 231 -4.49 -31.37 -15.87
N ASN A 232 -3.17 -31.39 -16.00
CA ASN A 232 -2.39 -32.07 -17.04
C ASN A 232 -2.73 -31.68 -18.50
N VAL A 233 -3.67 -30.76 -18.69
CA VAL A 233 -4.09 -30.20 -19.98
C VAL A 233 -4.07 -28.67 -19.91
N PRO A 234 -4.03 -27.95 -21.04
CA PRO A 234 -4.27 -26.51 -21.06
C PRO A 234 -5.62 -26.14 -20.44
N TRP A 235 -5.73 -24.94 -19.86
CA TRP A 235 -6.96 -24.47 -19.21
C TRP A 235 -8.17 -24.36 -20.15
N ASP A 236 -7.92 -24.19 -21.44
CA ASP A 236 -8.90 -24.08 -22.52
C ASP A 236 -9.16 -25.42 -23.23
N TYR A 237 -8.66 -26.53 -22.67
CA TYR A 237 -8.87 -27.85 -23.23
C TYR A 237 -10.37 -28.18 -23.36
N VAL A 238 -10.76 -28.56 -24.57
CA VAL A 238 -12.09 -29.08 -24.88
C VAL A 238 -11.98 -30.58 -25.10
N VAL A 239 -12.86 -31.34 -24.44
CA VAL A 239 -12.91 -32.78 -24.64
C VAL A 239 -13.26 -33.05 -26.11
N PRO A 240 -12.45 -33.81 -26.86
CA PRO A 240 -12.76 -34.12 -28.26
C PRO A 240 -14.10 -34.84 -28.32
N THR A 241 -15.03 -34.29 -29.11
CA THR A 241 -16.33 -34.91 -29.36
C THR A 241 -16.09 -36.29 -29.98
N PRO A 242 -16.70 -37.38 -29.47
CA PRO A 242 -16.53 -38.69 -30.07
C PRO A 242 -16.98 -38.64 -31.53
N THR A 243 -16.06 -38.89 -32.46
CA THR A 243 -16.39 -39.07 -33.87
C THR A 243 -17.42 -40.19 -33.97
N PRO A 244 -18.61 -39.96 -34.59
CA PRO A 244 -19.62 -40.99 -34.69
C PRO A 244 -19.02 -42.21 -35.42
N LEU A 245 -19.12 -43.37 -34.78
CA LEU A 245 -18.73 -44.65 -35.38
C LEU A 245 -19.56 -44.85 -36.66
N PRO A 246 -18.96 -45.20 -37.81
CA PRO A 246 -19.72 -45.44 -39.03
C PRO A 246 -20.76 -46.53 -38.75
N SER A 247 -22.02 -46.20 -38.99
CA SER A 247 -23.14 -47.14 -38.86
C SER A 247 -22.89 -48.34 -39.79
N PRO A 248 -23.04 -49.59 -39.32
CA PRO A 248 -22.79 -50.75 -40.17
C PRO A 248 -23.74 -50.73 -41.36
N THR A 249 -23.19 -50.68 -42.57
CA THR A 249 -23.93 -50.77 -43.82
C THR A 249 -24.61 -52.14 -43.88
N VAL A 250 -25.94 -52.17 -43.72
CA VAL A 250 -26.74 -53.38 -43.92
C VAL A 250 -26.76 -53.68 -45.41
N PHE A 251 -25.99 -54.69 -45.84
CA PHE A 251 -26.13 -55.26 -47.19
C PHE A 251 -27.44 -56.03 -47.25
N THR A 252 -28.46 -55.46 -47.90
CA THR A 252 -29.66 -56.19 -48.28
C THR A 252 -29.32 -57.12 -49.43
N LEU A 253 -29.32 -58.43 -49.17
CA LEU A 253 -29.19 -59.45 -50.21
C LEU A 253 -30.40 -59.36 -51.15
N SER A 254 -30.12 -59.07 -52.43
CA SER A 254 -31.11 -59.07 -53.50
C SER A 254 -31.52 -60.51 -53.83
N PRO A 255 -32.81 -60.85 -53.91
CA PRO A 255 -33.23 -62.22 -54.21
C PRO A 255 -32.99 -62.56 -55.68
N THR A 256 -32.28 -63.67 -55.89
CA THR A 256 -32.05 -64.35 -57.17
C THR A 256 -33.36 -64.73 -57.85
N PRO A 257 -33.58 -64.40 -59.14
CA PRO A 257 -34.68 -64.97 -59.91
C PRO A 257 -34.36 -66.42 -60.31
N THR A 258 -35.25 -67.34 -59.93
CA THR A 258 -35.28 -68.75 -60.37
C THR A 258 -36.01 -68.88 -61.73
N PRO A 259 -35.84 -70.00 -62.47
CA PRO A 259 -35.52 -70.07 -63.90
C PRO A 259 -36.70 -69.81 -64.85
#